data_AF-A0A1R3KJR8-F1
#
_entry.id   AF-A0A1R3KJR8-F1
#
_cell.length_a   1.000
_cell.length_b   1.000
_cell.length_c   1.000
_cell.angle_alpha   90.00
_cell.angle_beta   90.00
_cell.angle_gamma   90.00
#
_symmetry.space_group_name_H-M   'P 1'
#
loop_
_entity.id
_entity.type
_entity.pdbx_description
1 polymer ?
#
loop_
_entity_poly.entity_id
_entity_poly.type
_entity_poly.pdbx_seq_one_letter_code
_entity_poly.pdbx_strand_id
1 'polypeptide(L)'
;MLGRICEAQGIPFAYGSGRLEDRKSLRDDIAAAQPSHVFNAAGATGRPNVEWCEFNKIETLRSNVIGALNIADVEELIKDYENVCILRVRMPIMSDLTHPRNTIKKISGYKKVVNIPNSFSVLDELIPISVEMAKRKLTGVWNFTNPDVVSHNELLEMYREYVDPNFTWNNFTVEEQDKVLAAPRCNMELDISKLKREFPELLPIKESAIKYVFEPNKKKNLA
;
A
#
# COMPACT_ATOMS: atom_id res chain seq x y z
N MET A 1 -4.94 -7.26 7.50
CA MET A 1 -4.48 -6.11 8.31
C MET A 1 -5.64 -5.25 8.78
N LEU A 2 -6.50 -4.75 7.88
CA LEU A 2 -7.66 -3.92 8.23
C LEU A 2 -8.61 -4.57 9.25
N GLY A 3 -9.00 -5.83 9.08
CA GLY A 3 -9.86 -6.53 10.05
C GLY A 3 -9.28 -6.56 11.47
N ARG A 4 -7.98 -6.84 11.63
CA ARG A 4 -7.29 -6.78 12.94
C ARG A 4 -7.32 -5.38 13.56
N ILE A 5 -7.26 -4.33 12.73
CA ILE A 5 -7.36 -2.95 13.20
C ILE A 5 -8.79 -2.66 13.65
N CYS A 6 -9.80 -3.10 12.90
CA CYS A 6 -11.20 -2.99 13.31
C CYS A 6 -11.47 -3.72 14.63
N GLU A 7 -10.98 -4.97 14.78
CA GLU A 7 -11.08 -5.73 16.03
C GLU A 7 -10.44 -4.98 17.21
N ALA A 8 -9.21 -4.50 17.03
CA ALA A 8 -8.48 -3.77 18.07
C ALA A 8 -9.16 -2.45 18.48
N GLN A 9 -9.89 -1.81 17.55
CA GLN A 9 -10.66 -0.59 17.80
C GLN A 9 -12.12 -0.87 18.22
N GLY A 10 -12.54 -2.14 18.31
CA GLY A 10 -13.93 -2.50 18.60
C GLY A 10 -14.94 -2.08 17.53
N ILE A 11 -14.49 -1.92 16.27
CA ILE A 11 -15.34 -1.54 15.13
C ILE A 11 -15.95 -2.81 14.53
N PRO A 12 -17.29 -2.94 14.49
CA PRO A 12 -17.95 -4.02 13.78
C PRO A 12 -17.58 -4.01 12.30
N PHE A 13 -17.21 -5.17 11.75
CA PHE A 13 -16.88 -5.32 10.34
C PHE A 13 -17.33 -6.67 9.81
N ALA A 14 -17.51 -6.74 8.49
CA ALA A 14 -17.76 -7.97 7.76
C ALA A 14 -16.87 -8.01 6.51
N TYR A 15 -16.43 -9.20 6.12
CA TYR A 15 -15.78 -9.41 4.83
C TYR A 15 -16.83 -9.70 3.78
N GLY A 16 -16.80 -8.97 2.66
CA GLY A 16 -17.61 -9.30 1.48
C GLY A 16 -17.24 -10.67 0.95
N SER A 17 -18.25 -11.47 0.62
CA SER A 17 -18.11 -12.82 0.09
C SER A 17 -18.16 -12.85 -1.44
N GLY A 18 -18.78 -11.84 -2.04
CA GLY A 18 -18.95 -11.66 -3.46
C GLY A 18 -17.67 -11.28 -4.21
N ARG A 19 -17.65 -11.60 -5.50
CA ARG A 19 -16.59 -11.11 -6.41
C ARG A 19 -16.94 -9.70 -6.87
N LEU A 20 -15.95 -8.82 -6.97
CA LEU A 20 -16.18 -7.42 -7.32
C LEU A 20 -16.83 -7.23 -8.70
N GLU A 21 -16.58 -8.15 -9.63
CA GLU A 21 -17.20 -8.14 -10.96
C GLU A 21 -18.67 -8.59 -10.95
N ASP A 22 -19.13 -9.26 -9.89
CA ASP A 22 -20.52 -9.71 -9.75
C ASP A 22 -21.33 -8.71 -8.91
N ARG A 23 -21.99 -7.81 -9.63
CA ARG A 23 -22.85 -6.76 -9.07
C ARG A 23 -23.95 -7.31 -8.16
N LYS A 24 -24.53 -8.48 -8.46
CA LYS A 24 -25.60 -9.05 -7.65
C LYS A 24 -25.04 -9.48 -6.29
N SER A 25 -23.90 -10.18 -6.29
CA SER A 25 -23.26 -10.61 -5.05
C SER A 25 -22.89 -9.44 -4.14
N LEU A 26 -22.40 -8.32 -4.70
CA LEU A 26 -22.09 -7.12 -3.93
C LEU A 26 -23.33 -6.48 -3.29
N ARG A 27 -24.45 -6.43 -4.01
CA ARG A 27 -25.73 -5.94 -3.46
C ARG A 27 -26.22 -6.81 -2.31
N ASP A 28 -26.13 -8.13 -2.48
CA ASP A 28 -26.54 -9.10 -1.46
C ASP A 28 -25.67 -8.96 -0.19
N ASP A 29 -24.35 -8.80 -0.35
CA ASP A 29 -23.41 -8.56 0.76
C ASP A 29 -23.71 -7.24 1.50
N ILE A 30 -23.93 -6.15 0.77
CA ILE A 30 -24.24 -4.83 1.35
C ILE A 30 -25.59 -4.86 2.07
N ALA A 31 -26.61 -5.49 1.48
CA ALA A 31 -27.92 -5.62 2.10
C ALA A 31 -27.86 -6.46 3.39
N ALA A 32 -27.06 -7.53 3.39
CA ALA A 32 -26.91 -8.40 4.55
C ALA A 32 -26.11 -7.74 5.69
N ALA A 33 -25.03 -7.04 5.36
CA ALA A 33 -24.15 -6.43 6.35
C ALA A 33 -24.63 -5.06 6.86
N GLN A 34 -25.48 -4.37 6.08
CA GLN A 34 -25.92 -2.98 6.30
C GLN A 34 -24.77 -2.06 6.78
N PRO A 35 -23.65 -1.98 6.03
CA PRO A 35 -22.47 -1.28 6.49
C PRO A 35 -22.69 0.24 6.48
N SER A 36 -22.03 0.94 7.40
CA SER A 36 -21.97 2.42 7.38
C SER A 36 -20.95 2.95 6.37
N HIS A 37 -19.90 2.17 6.10
CA HIS A 37 -18.81 2.49 5.17
C HIS A 37 -18.31 1.21 4.53
N VAL A 38 -17.83 1.29 3.29
CA VAL A 38 -17.26 0.17 2.55
C VAL A 38 -15.78 0.43 2.27
N PHE A 39 -14.92 -0.55 2.58
CA PHE A 39 -13.50 -0.51 2.24
C PHE A 39 -13.20 -1.48 1.09
N ASN A 40 -12.79 -0.94 -0.06
CA ASN A 40 -12.26 -1.75 -1.14
C ASN A 40 -10.73 -1.90 -1.02
N ALA A 41 -10.30 -3.08 -0.58
CA ALA A 41 -8.89 -3.50 -0.61
C ALA A 41 -8.63 -4.66 -1.58
N ALA A 42 -9.60 -4.97 -2.43
CA ALA A 42 -9.47 -6.02 -3.43
C ALA A 42 -8.77 -5.50 -4.69
N GLY A 43 -8.03 -6.40 -5.34
CA GLY A 43 -7.28 -6.17 -6.57
C GLY A 43 -6.92 -7.53 -7.17
N ALA A 44 -6.35 -7.53 -8.38
CA ALA A 44 -6.04 -8.78 -9.09
C ALA A 44 -5.32 -9.80 -8.18
N THR A 45 -5.81 -11.04 -8.16
CA THR A 45 -5.23 -12.13 -7.38
C THR A 45 -4.06 -12.78 -8.13
N GLY A 46 -2.94 -13.13 -7.45
CA GLY A 46 -1.77 -13.77 -8.06
C GLY A 46 -0.42 -13.17 -7.63
N ARG A 47 0.60 -13.23 -8.52
CA ARG A 47 1.82 -12.38 -8.48
C ARG A 47 1.69 -11.22 -9.47
N PRO A 48 0.70 -10.31 -9.35
CA PRO A 48 0.57 -9.17 -10.25
C PRO A 48 1.74 -8.22 -9.99
N ASN A 49 2.81 -8.38 -10.74
CA ASN A 49 3.81 -7.35 -10.95
C ASN A 49 3.44 -6.58 -12.24
N VAL A 50 4.11 -5.45 -12.49
CA VAL A 50 3.86 -4.63 -13.69
C VAL A 50 3.89 -5.49 -14.95
N GLU A 51 4.85 -6.41 -15.03
CA GLU A 51 5.02 -7.35 -16.14
C GLU A 51 3.82 -8.29 -16.31
N TRP A 52 3.30 -8.87 -15.24
CA TRP A 52 2.10 -9.71 -15.30
C TRP A 52 0.88 -8.91 -15.77
N CYS A 53 0.70 -7.66 -15.32
CA CYS A 53 -0.39 -6.80 -15.77
C CYS A 53 -0.31 -6.49 -17.28
N GLU A 54 0.90 -6.34 -17.83
CA GLU A 54 1.11 -6.14 -19.27
C GLU A 54 0.65 -7.34 -20.12
N PHE A 55 0.81 -8.56 -19.62
CA PHE A 55 0.37 -9.78 -20.32
C PHE A 55 -1.05 -10.22 -19.96
N ASN A 56 -1.61 -9.71 -18.85
CA ASN A 56 -2.95 -10.07 -18.35
C ASN A 56 -3.87 -8.83 -18.31
N LYS A 57 -3.93 -8.12 -19.43
CA LYS A 57 -4.67 -6.85 -19.58
C LYS A 57 -6.16 -7.00 -19.25
N ILE A 58 -6.80 -8.07 -19.70
CA ILE A 58 -8.24 -8.31 -19.49
C ILE A 58 -8.54 -8.56 -18.01
N GLU A 59 -7.75 -9.38 -17.32
CA GLU A 59 -7.94 -9.66 -15.89
C GLU A 59 -7.67 -8.41 -15.05
N THR A 60 -6.60 -7.68 -15.38
CA THR A 60 -6.27 -6.39 -14.75
C THR A 60 -7.39 -5.37 -14.92
N LEU A 61 -7.97 -5.25 -16.13
CA LEU A 61 -9.10 -4.39 -16.41
C LEU A 61 -10.34 -4.83 -15.61
N ARG A 62 -10.61 -6.14 -15.54
CA ARG A 62 -11.75 -6.68 -14.79
C ARG A 62 -11.66 -6.41 -13.29
N SER A 63 -10.51 -6.66 -12.66
CA SER A 63 -10.39 -6.49 -11.20
C SER A 63 -10.17 -5.03 -10.79
N ASN A 64 -9.28 -4.31 -11.47
CA ASN A 64 -8.79 -3.01 -11.00
C ASN A 64 -9.57 -1.83 -11.58
N VAL A 65 -10.27 -2.04 -12.71
CA VAL A 65 -11.12 -1.01 -13.33
C VAL A 65 -12.58 -1.38 -13.12
N ILE A 66 -13.05 -2.48 -13.69
CA ILE A 66 -14.47 -2.87 -13.63
C ILE A 66 -14.89 -3.20 -12.20
N GLY A 67 -14.10 -3.95 -11.44
CA GLY A 67 -14.41 -4.29 -10.04
C GLY A 67 -14.44 -3.07 -9.12
N ALA A 68 -13.47 -2.15 -9.26
CA ALA A 68 -13.45 -0.90 -8.51
C ALA A 68 -14.63 0.00 -8.89
N LEU A 69 -14.97 0.08 -10.17
CA LEU A 69 -16.13 0.83 -10.67
C LEU A 69 -17.44 0.20 -10.19
N ASN A 70 -17.56 -1.13 -10.16
CA ASN A 70 -18.75 -1.83 -9.67
C ASN A 70 -19.00 -1.59 -8.19
N ILE A 71 -17.97 -1.53 -7.34
CA ILE A 71 -18.17 -1.18 -5.92
C ILE A 71 -18.70 0.23 -5.80
N ALA A 72 -18.06 1.20 -6.48
CA ALA A 72 -18.55 2.58 -6.49
C ALA A 72 -19.97 2.68 -7.06
N ASP A 73 -20.28 1.93 -8.11
CA ASP A 73 -21.57 1.89 -8.83
C ASP A 73 -22.68 1.17 -8.07
N VAL A 74 -22.36 0.12 -7.33
CA VAL A 74 -23.31 -0.49 -6.40
C VAL A 74 -23.61 0.44 -5.24
N GLU A 75 -22.66 1.32 -4.88
CA GLU A 75 -22.89 2.36 -3.88
C GLU A 75 -23.81 3.51 -4.41
N GLU A 76 -23.77 3.87 -5.71
CA GLU A 76 -24.86 4.52 -6.52
C GLU A 76 -24.37 5.08 -7.90
N LEU A 77 -24.36 4.27 -8.98
CA LEU A 77 -24.50 4.60 -10.43
C LEU A 77 -23.94 5.95 -11.01
N ILE A 78 -22.65 5.93 -11.36
CA ILE A 78 -21.82 6.69 -12.34
C ILE A 78 -22.16 8.18 -12.58
N LYS A 79 -21.33 9.10 -12.04
CA LYS A 79 -20.24 9.86 -12.72
C LYS A 79 -19.54 10.91 -11.82
N ASP A 80 -20.15 11.26 -10.68
CA ASP A 80 -19.69 12.29 -9.73
C ASP A 80 -19.69 11.78 -8.29
N TYR A 81 -18.96 10.69 -7.98
CA TYR A 81 -18.98 10.06 -6.65
C TYR A 81 -18.31 10.93 -5.57
N GLU A 82 -19.07 11.88 -5.03
CA GLU A 82 -18.68 12.68 -3.86
C GLU A 82 -18.45 11.82 -2.62
N ASN A 83 -18.91 10.55 -2.62
CA ASN A 83 -18.77 9.57 -1.54
C ASN A 83 -17.49 8.72 -1.62
N VAL A 84 -16.76 8.73 -2.74
CA VAL A 84 -15.60 7.84 -2.91
C VAL A 84 -14.30 8.48 -2.44
N CYS A 85 -13.53 7.76 -1.64
CA CYS A 85 -12.18 8.13 -1.23
C CYS A 85 -11.14 7.22 -1.89
N ILE A 86 -10.28 7.80 -2.74
CA ILE A 86 -9.23 7.06 -3.46
C ILE A 86 -7.88 7.32 -2.79
N LEU A 87 -7.29 6.27 -2.21
CA LEU A 87 -5.99 6.32 -1.56
C LEU A 87 -4.90 5.78 -2.50
N ARG A 88 -3.98 6.65 -2.93
CA ARG A 88 -2.85 6.30 -3.79
C ARG A 88 -1.68 5.81 -2.94
N VAL A 89 -1.66 4.51 -2.68
CA VAL A 89 -0.57 3.82 -1.98
C VAL A 89 0.62 3.63 -2.93
N ARG A 90 1.84 3.76 -2.42
CA ARG A 90 3.07 3.53 -3.19
C ARG A 90 4.06 2.69 -2.40
N MET A 91 4.69 1.71 -3.06
CA MET A 91 5.75 0.87 -2.48
C MET A 91 5.51 0.51 -1.00
N PRO A 92 4.50 -0.33 -0.70
CA PRO A 92 4.09 -0.57 0.67
C PRO A 92 5.22 -1.19 1.50
N ILE A 93 5.41 -0.66 2.70
CA ILE A 93 6.29 -1.18 3.75
C ILE A 93 5.41 -1.55 4.94
N MET A 94 5.70 -2.69 5.59
CA MET A 94 4.96 -3.14 6.76
C MET A 94 5.88 -3.83 7.76
N SER A 95 5.44 -3.88 9.03
CA SER A 95 6.16 -4.51 10.14
C SER A 95 6.45 -5.99 9.91
N ASP A 96 5.55 -6.71 9.22
CA ASP A 96 5.80 -8.07 8.77
C ASP A 96 6.81 -8.10 7.59
N LEU A 97 8.08 -8.28 7.93
CA LEU A 97 9.18 -8.38 6.97
C LEU A 97 9.18 -9.68 6.15
N THR A 98 8.33 -10.66 6.48
CA THR A 98 8.22 -11.90 5.72
C THR A 98 7.24 -11.80 4.56
N HIS A 99 6.33 -10.82 4.61
CA HIS A 99 5.25 -10.68 3.66
C HIS A 99 5.77 -10.42 2.22
N PRO A 100 5.33 -11.21 1.21
CA PRO A 100 5.89 -11.15 -0.15
C PRO A 100 5.60 -9.84 -0.90
N ARG A 101 4.59 -9.08 -0.48
CA ARG A 101 4.29 -7.74 -1.04
C ARG A 101 5.07 -6.62 -0.35
N ASN A 102 5.77 -6.90 0.75
CA ASN A 102 6.58 -5.91 1.45
C ASN A 102 7.77 -5.47 0.60
N THR A 103 7.93 -4.16 0.44
CA THR A 103 9.02 -3.61 -0.37
C THR A 103 10.38 -3.97 0.21
N ILE A 104 10.54 -3.94 1.54
CA ILE A 104 11.80 -4.35 2.21
C ILE A 104 12.14 -5.81 1.87
N LYS A 105 11.15 -6.72 1.94
CA LYS A 105 11.33 -8.14 1.59
C LYS A 105 11.78 -8.33 0.14
N LYS A 106 11.24 -7.53 -0.78
CA LYS A 106 11.59 -7.60 -2.20
C LYS A 106 13.03 -7.14 -2.43
N ILE A 107 13.38 -5.96 -1.92
CA ILE A 107 14.70 -5.37 -2.17
C ILE A 107 15.82 -6.12 -1.45
N SER A 108 15.56 -6.71 -0.29
CA SER A 108 16.55 -7.56 0.39
C SER A 108 16.80 -8.90 -0.32
N GLY A 109 15.86 -9.33 -1.18
CA GLY A 109 16.01 -10.54 -2.00
C GLY A 109 16.63 -10.32 -3.38
N TYR A 110 16.87 -9.06 -3.79
CA TYR A 110 17.44 -8.76 -5.10
C TYR A 110 18.96 -8.87 -5.10
N LYS A 111 19.53 -9.36 -6.20
CA LYS A 111 20.99 -9.42 -6.39
C LYS A 111 21.62 -8.03 -6.49
N LYS A 112 20.90 -7.10 -7.12
CA LYS A 112 21.29 -5.70 -7.31
C LYS A 112 20.09 -4.79 -7.06
N VAL A 113 20.34 -3.60 -6.51
CA VAL A 113 19.31 -2.60 -6.24
C VAL A 113 19.62 -1.26 -6.90
N VAL A 114 18.56 -0.52 -7.22
CA VAL A 114 18.63 0.82 -7.81
C VAL A 114 18.55 1.84 -6.69
N ASN A 115 19.43 2.85 -6.68
CA ASN A 115 19.45 3.85 -5.60
C ASN A 115 18.79 5.16 -6.03
N ILE A 116 17.45 5.18 -6.09
CA ILE A 116 16.68 6.38 -6.46
C ILE A 116 15.69 6.74 -5.34
N PRO A 117 15.64 8.00 -4.87
CA PRO A 117 14.66 8.48 -3.90
C PRO A 117 13.23 8.35 -4.40
N ASN A 118 12.33 8.00 -3.49
CA ASN A 118 10.97 7.60 -3.81
C ASN A 118 10.03 7.80 -2.61
N SER A 119 8.74 8.03 -2.85
CA SER A 119 7.72 8.00 -1.77
C SER A 119 7.33 6.57 -1.41
N PHE A 120 7.05 6.30 -0.13
CA PHE A 120 6.65 4.99 0.36
C PHE A 120 5.46 5.11 1.31
N SER A 121 4.71 4.02 1.44
CA SER A 121 3.56 3.92 2.33
C SER A 121 3.87 2.93 3.45
N VAL A 122 4.12 3.43 4.68
CA VAL A 122 4.22 2.58 5.87
C VAL A 122 2.82 2.20 6.32
N LEU A 123 2.40 0.98 5.99
CA LEU A 123 1.01 0.56 6.13
C LEU A 123 0.56 0.48 7.59
N ASP A 124 1.46 0.12 8.51
CA ASP A 124 1.18 0.04 9.94
C ASP A 124 0.76 1.41 10.54
N GLU A 125 1.22 2.52 9.97
CA GLU A 125 0.77 3.88 10.32
C GLU A 125 -0.43 4.33 9.48
N LEU A 126 -0.37 4.10 8.16
CA LEU A 126 -1.34 4.66 7.21
C LEU A 126 -2.69 3.96 7.22
N ILE A 127 -2.78 2.64 7.44
CA ILE A 127 -4.08 1.97 7.44
C ILE A 127 -4.97 2.40 8.62
N PRO A 128 -4.45 2.58 9.86
CA PRO A 128 -5.22 3.24 10.91
C PRO A 128 -5.75 4.62 10.51
N ILE A 129 -4.94 5.44 9.82
CA ILE A 129 -5.38 6.73 9.29
C ILE A 129 -6.53 6.55 8.29
N SER A 130 -6.50 5.55 7.40
CA SER A 130 -7.60 5.30 6.46
C SER A 130 -8.94 5.01 7.15
N VAL A 131 -8.92 4.38 8.33
CA VAL A 131 -10.12 4.17 9.15
C VAL A 131 -10.64 5.51 9.70
N GLU A 132 -9.75 6.38 10.17
CA GLU A 132 -10.12 7.74 10.60
C GLU A 132 -10.65 8.60 9.44
N MET A 133 -10.06 8.47 8.24
CA MET A 133 -10.57 9.13 7.03
C MET A 133 -12.02 8.71 6.73
N ALA A 134 -12.33 7.42 6.86
CA ALA A 134 -13.70 6.93 6.68
C ALA A 134 -14.64 7.48 7.75
N LYS A 135 -14.26 7.46 9.04
CA LYS A 135 -15.06 8.07 10.12
C LYS A 135 -15.34 9.55 9.88
N ARG A 136 -14.37 10.30 9.34
CA ARG A 136 -14.48 11.71 8.94
C ARG A 136 -15.20 11.92 7.61
N LYS A 137 -15.61 10.84 6.92
CA LYS A 137 -16.25 10.85 5.60
C LYS A 137 -15.45 11.66 4.57
N LEU A 138 -14.12 11.54 4.60
CA LEU A 138 -13.26 12.19 3.63
C LEU A 138 -13.37 11.50 2.28
N THR A 139 -13.40 12.30 1.21
CA THR A 139 -13.61 11.80 -0.15
C THR A 139 -12.64 12.45 -1.14
N GLY A 140 -12.75 12.07 -2.41
CA GLY A 140 -11.83 12.45 -3.48
C GLY A 140 -10.51 11.69 -3.43
N VAL A 141 -9.51 12.21 -4.14
CA VAL A 141 -8.21 11.55 -4.31
C VAL A 141 -7.20 12.04 -3.28
N TRP A 142 -6.45 11.10 -2.71
CA TRP A 142 -5.41 11.37 -1.72
C TRP A 142 -4.13 10.62 -2.08
N ASN A 143 -3.01 11.33 -2.17
CA ASN A 143 -1.69 10.70 -2.17
C ASN A 143 -1.46 10.11 -0.77
N PHE A 144 -1.28 8.80 -0.68
CA PHE A 144 -1.33 8.05 0.57
C PHE A 144 0.02 7.42 0.87
N THR A 145 1.02 8.28 0.96
CA THR A 145 2.41 7.98 1.32
C THR A 145 2.82 8.84 2.51
N ASN A 146 3.85 8.40 3.22
CA ASN A 146 4.48 9.23 4.24
C ASN A 146 5.17 10.45 3.59
N PRO A 147 5.33 11.57 4.32
CA PRO A 147 6.15 12.69 3.91
C PRO A 147 7.59 12.33 3.63
N ASP A 148 8.21 13.14 2.78
CA ASP A 148 9.56 13.00 2.28
C ASP A 148 9.77 11.75 1.41
N VAL A 149 11.01 11.60 0.94
CA VAL A 149 11.46 10.50 0.12
C VAL A 149 12.57 9.73 0.81
N VAL A 150 12.67 8.44 0.49
CA VAL A 150 13.78 7.59 0.91
C VAL A 150 14.27 6.80 -0.29
N SER A 151 15.55 6.49 -0.34
CA SER A 151 16.14 5.63 -1.36
C SER A 151 16.17 4.16 -0.91
N HIS A 152 16.36 3.25 -1.85
CA HIS A 152 16.50 1.83 -1.49
C HIS A 152 17.74 1.57 -0.63
N ASN A 153 18.84 2.29 -0.83
CA ASN A 153 20.03 2.14 0.01
C ASN A 153 19.74 2.52 1.46
N GLU A 154 19.09 3.67 1.69
CA GLU A 154 18.74 4.10 3.05
C GLU A 154 17.82 3.09 3.76
N LEU A 155 16.86 2.47 3.04
CA LEU A 155 16.05 1.39 3.57
C LEU A 155 16.87 0.13 3.90
N LEU A 156 17.85 -0.23 3.07
CA LEU A 156 18.73 -1.37 3.30
C LEU A 156 19.75 -1.11 4.43
N GLU A 157 20.18 0.14 4.60
CA GLU A 157 21.00 0.56 5.74
C GLU A 157 20.25 0.39 7.05
N MET A 158 19.00 0.88 7.12
CA MET A 158 18.12 0.63 8.27
C MET A 158 17.85 -0.87 8.47
N TYR A 159 17.66 -1.64 7.39
CA TYR A 159 17.51 -3.10 7.51
C TYR A 159 18.76 -3.76 8.10
N ARG A 160 19.96 -3.36 7.65
CA ARG A 160 21.23 -3.86 8.19
C ARG A 160 21.39 -3.49 9.66
N GLU A 161 21.10 -2.25 10.02
CA GLU A 161 21.27 -1.76 11.40
C GLU A 161 20.31 -2.44 12.40
N TYR A 162 19.04 -2.62 12.03
CA TYR A 162 18.01 -3.08 12.96
C TYR A 162 17.75 -4.59 12.88
N VAL A 163 17.87 -5.20 11.71
CA VAL A 163 17.39 -6.57 11.45
C VAL A 163 18.52 -7.57 11.24
N ASP A 164 19.51 -7.22 10.40
CA ASP A 164 20.62 -8.11 10.07
C ASP A 164 21.94 -7.35 9.84
N PRO A 165 22.79 -7.23 10.87
CA PRO A 165 24.08 -6.50 10.78
C PRO A 165 25.03 -7.03 9.71
N ASN A 166 24.89 -8.29 9.31
CA ASN A 166 25.73 -8.93 8.30
C ASN A 166 25.17 -8.78 6.87
N PHE A 167 24.02 -8.12 6.72
CA PHE A 167 23.38 -7.92 5.42
C PHE A 167 24.25 -7.05 4.51
N THR A 168 24.42 -7.49 3.27
CA THR A 168 25.16 -6.77 2.22
C THR A 168 24.32 -6.73 0.95
N TRP A 169 24.51 -5.69 0.15
CA TRP A 169 23.85 -5.53 -1.14
C TRP A 169 24.80 -4.90 -2.15
N ASN A 170 24.45 -5.04 -3.43
CA ASN A 170 25.17 -4.41 -4.54
C ASN A 170 24.25 -3.49 -5.31
N ASN A 171 24.79 -2.41 -5.88
CA ASN A 171 24.02 -1.48 -6.68
C ASN A 171 24.18 -1.80 -8.18
N PHE A 172 23.17 -1.44 -8.97
CA PHE A 172 23.34 -1.39 -10.42
C PHE A 172 24.28 -0.25 -10.82
N THR A 173 25.08 -0.48 -11.85
CA THR A 173 25.70 0.61 -12.60
C THR A 173 24.63 1.31 -13.46
N VAL A 174 24.89 2.57 -13.86
CA VAL A 174 23.95 3.34 -14.71
C VAL A 174 23.63 2.58 -16.00
N GLU A 175 24.65 2.00 -16.63
CA GLU A 175 24.53 1.27 -17.91
C GLU A 175 23.77 -0.06 -17.79
N GLU A 176 23.86 -0.75 -16.65
CA GLU A 176 23.10 -1.96 -16.39
C GLU A 176 21.63 -1.66 -16.10
N GLN A 177 21.36 -0.54 -15.45
CA GLN A 177 20.01 -0.13 -15.09
C GLN A 177 19.14 0.10 -16.33
N ASP A 178 19.69 0.75 -17.37
CA ASP A 178 18.98 1.05 -18.61
C ASP A 178 18.63 -0.22 -19.43
N LYS A 179 19.41 -1.31 -19.26
CA LYS A 179 19.20 -2.57 -19.99
C LYS A 179 18.22 -3.53 -19.33
N VAL A 180 18.08 -3.47 -18.00
CA VAL A 180 17.25 -4.42 -17.22
C VAL A 180 15.79 -3.97 -17.13
N LEU A 181 15.51 -2.68 -17.29
CA LEU A 181 14.17 -2.14 -17.21
C LEU A 181 13.43 -2.31 -18.55
N ALA A 182 12.73 -3.43 -18.72
CA ALA A 182 11.81 -3.66 -19.85
C ALA A 182 10.69 -2.61 -19.96
N ALA A 183 10.40 -1.90 -18.86
CA ALA A 183 9.58 -0.70 -18.81
C ALA A 183 10.18 0.30 -17.80
N PRO A 184 10.13 1.61 -18.06
CA PRO A 184 10.62 2.63 -17.13
C PRO A 184 9.85 2.54 -15.81
N ARG A 185 10.58 2.39 -14.70
CA ARG A 185 10.00 2.45 -13.35
C ARG A 185 9.62 3.90 -13.05
N CYS A 186 8.40 4.12 -12.55
CA CYS A 186 8.00 5.43 -12.04
C CYS A 186 8.78 5.74 -10.75
N ASN A 187 9.79 6.61 -10.85
CA ASN A 187 10.45 7.22 -9.72
C ASN A 187 9.86 8.62 -9.55
N MET A 188 9.09 8.83 -8.50
CA MET A 188 8.32 10.05 -8.29
C MET A 188 8.09 10.27 -6.81
N GLU A 189 8.21 11.53 -6.40
CA GLU A 189 7.75 12.08 -5.15
C GLU A 189 6.28 12.51 -5.30
N LEU A 190 5.42 12.07 -4.38
CA LEU A 190 4.02 12.48 -4.36
C LEU A 190 3.85 13.71 -3.45
N ASP A 191 3.08 14.70 -3.90
CA ASP A 191 2.67 15.80 -3.02
C ASP A 191 1.70 15.29 -1.94
N ILE A 192 2.14 15.38 -0.69
CA ILE A 192 1.42 14.92 0.49
C ILE A 192 0.78 16.06 1.29
N SER A 193 0.87 17.30 0.81
CA SER A 193 0.42 18.50 1.53
C SER A 193 -1.04 18.40 1.96
N LYS A 194 -1.89 17.81 1.12
CA LYS A 194 -3.31 17.54 1.43
C LYS A 194 -3.47 16.60 2.63
N LEU A 195 -2.75 15.46 2.63
CA LEU A 195 -2.83 14.46 3.69
C LEU A 195 -2.24 14.99 5.01
N LYS A 196 -1.08 15.64 4.94
CA LYS A 196 -0.39 16.21 6.11
C LYS A 196 -1.16 17.34 6.78
N ARG A 197 -1.92 18.13 6.02
CA ARG A 197 -2.83 19.14 6.58
C ARG A 197 -3.95 18.51 7.41
N GLU A 198 -4.49 17.38 6.96
CA GLU A 198 -5.58 16.67 7.62
C GLU A 198 -5.09 15.81 8.81
N PHE A 199 -3.86 15.28 8.71
CA PHE A 199 -3.18 14.48 9.73
C PHE A 199 -1.78 15.04 10.01
N PRO A 200 -1.67 16.15 10.77
CA PRO A 200 -0.39 16.78 11.09
C PRO A 200 0.59 15.85 11.84
N GLU A 201 0.07 14.85 12.54
CA GLU A 201 0.82 13.83 13.28
C GLU A 201 1.52 12.79 12.39
N LEU A 202 1.18 12.73 11.08
CA LEU A 202 1.75 11.76 10.15
C LEU A 202 3.28 11.89 10.08
N LEU A 203 3.99 10.82 10.43
CA LEU A 203 5.45 10.87 10.52
C LEU A 203 6.12 10.87 9.13
N PRO A 204 7.23 11.60 8.95
CA PRO A 204 8.13 11.43 7.80
C PRO A 204 8.51 9.98 7.56
N ILE A 205 8.79 9.62 6.31
CA ILE A 205 8.99 8.21 5.92
C ILE A 205 10.07 7.50 6.73
N LYS A 206 11.20 8.16 7.01
CA LYS A 206 12.30 7.57 7.79
C LYS A 206 11.89 7.29 9.23
N GLU A 207 11.28 8.27 9.90
CA GLU A 207 10.82 8.15 11.28
C GLU A 207 9.72 7.11 11.42
N SER A 208 8.76 7.13 10.49
CA SER A 208 7.68 6.15 10.42
C SER A 208 8.20 4.72 10.23
N ALA A 209 9.13 4.53 9.28
CA ALA A 209 9.74 3.24 9.04
C ALA A 209 10.53 2.75 10.26
N ILE A 210 11.28 3.62 10.94
CA ILE A 210 11.98 3.26 12.18
C ILE A 210 10.97 2.80 13.24
N LYS A 211 10.01 3.65 13.59
CA LYS A 211 9.06 3.41 14.68
C LYS A 211 8.18 2.18 14.45
N TYR A 212 7.59 2.05 13.27
CA TYR A 212 6.56 1.04 13.00
C TYR A 212 7.11 -0.23 12.35
N VAL A 213 8.30 -0.18 11.74
CA VAL A 213 8.83 -1.32 10.97
C VAL A 213 10.14 -1.82 11.57
N PHE A 214 11.16 -0.98 11.73
CA PHE A 214 12.48 -1.44 12.13
C PHE A 214 12.64 -1.66 13.64
N GLU A 215 12.14 -0.77 14.49
CA GLU A 215 12.19 -0.93 15.95
C GLU A 215 11.48 -2.20 16.44
N PRO A 216 10.26 -2.55 15.97
CA PRO A 216 9.61 -3.79 16.37
C PRO A 216 10.37 -5.05 15.91
N ASN A 217 11.13 -4.94 14.82
CA ASN A 217 11.96 -6.02 14.28
C ASN A 217 13.41 -5.97 14.78
N LYS A 218 13.75 -5.04 15.68
CA LYS A 218 15.10 -4.92 16.21
C LYS A 218 15.45 -6.19 16.96
N LYS A 219 16.47 -6.92 16.48
CA LYS A 219 16.99 -8.05 17.26
C LYS A 219 17.49 -7.49 18.59
N LYS A 220 16.85 -7.88 19.69
CA LYS A 220 17.47 -7.76 21.00
C LYS A 220 18.74 -8.61 20.90
N ASN A 221 19.90 -7.97 20.91
CA ASN A 221 21.14 -8.70 21.11
C ASN A 221 20.92 -9.55 22.36
N LEU A 222 20.89 -10.87 22.18
CA LEU A 222 21.05 -11.80 23.28
C LEU A 222 22.47 -11.54 23.78
N ALA A 223 22.55 -10.67 24.79
CA ALA A 223 23.74 -10.53 25.62
C ALA A 223 23.86 -11.77 26.50
#